data_AF-A0A2D1KSD2-F1
#
_entry.id   AF-A0A2D1KSD2-F1
#
_cell.length_a   1.000
_cell.length_b   1.000
_cell.length_c   1.000
_cell.angle_alpha   90.00
_cell.angle_beta   90.00
_cell.angle_gamma   90.00
#
_symmetry.space_group_name_H-M   'P 1'
#
loop_
_entity.id
_entity.type
_entity.pdbx_description
1 polymer ?
#
loop_
_entity_poly.entity_id
_entity_poly.type
_entity_poly.pdbx_seq_one_letter_code
_entity_poly.pdbx_strand_id
1 'polypeptide(L)' 'MQHYNKSWYNLKRGAGLAFAPQSLSAGELLNMASEIFADDPVSLTSLQQYGITDALLAARFGSVEQVFKLLKVTPED' A
#
# COMPACT_ATOMS: atom_id res chain seq x y z
N MET A 1 -23.86 -3.87 -4.50
CA MET A 1 -23.22 -2.55 -4.38
C MET A 1 -21.99 -2.59 -5.26
N GLN A 2 -22.01 -1.94 -6.44
CA GLN A 2 -20.83 -1.83 -7.29
C GLN A 2 -19.88 -0.85 -6.60
N HIS A 3 -18.98 -1.36 -5.77
CA HIS A 3 -17.84 -0.58 -5.31
C HIS A 3 -17.02 -0.27 -6.55
N TYR A 4 -16.80 1.01 -6.82
CA TYR A 4 -15.92 1.51 -7.87
C TYR A 4 -14.45 1.16 -7.53
N ASN A 5 -14.14 -0.13 -7.28
CA ASN A 5 -12.80 -0.69 -7.01
C ASN A 5 -11.95 -0.74 -8.29
N LYS A 6 -11.91 0.37 -9.01
CA LYS A 6 -10.73 0.65 -9.79
C LYS A 6 -9.66 1.09 -8.78
N SER A 7 -9.12 0.11 -8.05
CA SER A 7 -7.91 0.27 -7.22
C SER A 7 -6.96 1.14 -8.02
N TRP A 8 -6.56 2.27 -7.46
CA TRP A 8 -5.76 3.28 -8.17
C TRP A 8 -4.49 2.66 -8.77
N TYR A 9 -4.01 1.58 -8.15
CA TYR A 9 -2.98 0.70 -8.69
C TYR A 9 -3.38 -0.01 -9.99
N ASN A 10 -4.55 -0.66 -10.05
CA ASN A 10 -5.06 -1.31 -11.26
C ASN A 10 -5.26 -0.31 -12.41
N LEU A 11 -5.65 0.94 -12.09
CA LEU A 11 -5.68 2.03 -13.07
C LEU A 11 -4.29 2.39 -13.60
N LYS A 12 -3.30 2.53 -12.72
CA LYS A 12 -1.92 2.88 -13.11
C LYS A 12 -1.21 1.75 -13.86
N ARG A 13 -1.39 0.51 -13.41
CA ARG A 13 -0.86 -0.69 -14.08
C ARG A 13 -1.51 -0.89 -15.45
N GLY A 14 -2.84 -0.72 -15.54
CA GLY A 14 -3.57 -0.76 -16.81
C GLY A 14 -3.20 0.35 -17.79
N ALA A 15 -2.73 1.50 -17.29
CA ALA A 15 -2.22 2.62 -18.09
C ALA A 15 -0.76 2.44 -18.57
N GLY A 16 -0.09 1.33 -18.22
CA GLY A 16 1.32 1.09 -18.58
C GLY A 16 2.31 2.02 -17.88
N LEU A 17 1.88 2.73 -16.83
CA LEU A 17 2.75 3.61 -16.06
C LEU A 17 3.57 2.76 -15.08
N ALA A 18 4.89 2.92 -15.10
CA ALA A 18 5.78 2.31 -14.12
C ALA A 18 5.38 2.80 -12.73
N PHE A 19 4.86 1.89 -11.91
CA PHE A 19 4.48 2.22 -10.54
C PHE A 19 5.75 2.38 -9.70
N ALA A 20 5.95 3.58 -9.15
CA ALA A 20 7.16 3.96 -8.40
C ALA A 20 6.79 4.39 -6.97
N PRO A 21 6.54 3.44 -6.05
CA PRO A 21 6.13 3.74 -4.67
C PRO A 21 7.15 4.61 -3.92
N GLN A 22 8.44 4.53 -4.27
CA GLN A 22 9.51 5.37 -3.75
C GLN A 22 9.36 6.87 -4.07
N SER A 23 8.58 7.21 -5.09
CA SER A 23 8.31 8.61 -5.47
C SER A 23 7.14 9.23 -4.69
N LEU A 24 6.39 8.41 -3.95
CA LEU A 24 5.19 8.85 -3.24
C LEU A 24 5.53 9.62 -1.96
N SER A 25 4.70 10.61 -1.64
CA SER A 25 4.71 11.21 -0.32
C SER A 25 4.31 10.19 0.76
N ALA A 26 4.58 10.48 2.05
CA ALA A 26 4.15 9.60 3.13
C ALA A 26 2.63 9.42 3.15
N GLY A 27 1.87 10.50 2.93
CA GLY A 27 0.41 10.43 2.89
C GLY A 27 -0.10 9.58 1.72
N GLU A 28 0.48 9.73 0.53
CA GLU A 28 0.11 8.93 -0.63
C GLU A 28 0.47 7.45 -0.45
N LEU A 29 1.64 7.16 0.12
CA LEU A 29 2.06 5.79 0.41
C LEU A 29 1.15 5.13 1.46
N LEU A 30 0.73 5.89 2.47
CA LEU A 30 -0.20 5.41 3.51
C LEU A 30 -1.60 5.16 2.94
N ASN A 31 -2.13 6.09 2.14
CA ASN A 31 -3.42 5.89 1.45
C ASN A 31 -3.38 4.66 0.55
N MET A 32 -2.28 4.47 -0.19
CA MET A 32 -2.15 3.31 -1.04
C MET A 32 -2.07 1.99 -0.27
N ALA A 33 -1.34 1.95 0.85
CA ALA A 33 -1.33 0.77 1.71
C ALA A 33 -2.74 0.46 2.22
N SER A 34 -3.52 1.49 2.57
CA SER A 34 -4.93 1.34 2.94
C SER A 34 -5.80 0.78 1.80
N GLU A 35 -5.58 1.23 0.57
CA GLU A 35 -6.30 0.72 -0.60
C GLU A 35 -5.97 -0.73 -0.90
N ILE A 36 -4.69 -1.12 -0.82
CA ILE A 36 -4.25 -2.51 -0.98
C ILE A 36 -4.96 -3.40 0.04
N PHE A 37 -4.99 -2.98 1.32
CA PHE A 37 -5.66 -3.74 2.38
C PHE A 37 -7.18 -3.81 2.27
N ALA A 38 -7.80 -3.04 1.38
CA ALA A 38 -9.23 -3.17 1.07
C ALA A 38 -9.51 -4.31 0.06
N ASP A 39 -8.51 -4.68 -0.74
CA ASP A 39 -8.61 -5.69 -1.81
C ASP A 39 -7.83 -6.98 -1.48
N ASP A 40 -6.75 -6.87 -0.72
CA ASP A 40 -5.81 -7.94 -0.35
C ASP A 40 -5.72 -8.11 1.19
N PRO A 41 -5.27 -9.28 1.69
CA PRO A 41 -5.03 -9.50 3.12
C PRO A 41 -4.14 -8.42 3.73
N VAL A 42 -4.39 -8.08 5.00
CA VAL A 42 -3.56 -7.10 5.73
C VAL A 42 -2.20 -7.74 6.03
N SER A 43 -1.22 -7.63 5.14
CA SER A 43 0.11 -8.21 5.37
C SER A 43 1.21 -7.41 4.67
N LEU A 44 2.45 -7.56 5.15
CA LEU A 44 3.61 -7.01 4.45
C LEU A 44 3.77 -7.62 3.06
N THR A 45 3.47 -8.92 2.91
CA THR A 45 3.54 -9.62 1.62
C THR A 45 2.60 -9.00 0.60
N SER A 46 1.37 -8.64 0.99
CA SER A 46 0.43 -7.93 0.12
C SER A 46 1.03 -6.62 -0.37
N LEU A 47 1.61 -5.80 0.51
CA LEU A 47 2.26 -4.54 0.11
C LEU A 47 3.45 -4.75 -0.84
N GLN A 48 4.26 -5.79 -0.61
CA GLN A 48 5.45 -6.07 -1.41
C GLN A 48 5.12 -6.45 -2.87
N GLN A 49 3.97 -7.05 -3.14
CA GLN A 49 3.50 -7.33 -4.51
C GLN A 49 3.35 -6.05 -5.34
N TYR A 50 3.17 -4.92 -4.67
CA TYR A 50 3.02 -3.59 -5.24
C TYR A 50 4.35 -2.81 -5.21
N GLY A 51 5.46 -3.43 -4.83
CA GLY A 51 6.77 -2.78 -4.70
C GLY A 51 6.91 -1.91 -3.45
N ILE A 52 5.95 -1.96 -2.52
CA ILE A 52 6.05 -1.30 -1.22
C ILE A 52 6.84 -2.23 -0.29
N THR A 53 8.14 -1.99 -0.18
CA THR A 53 9.06 -2.83 0.61
C THR A 53 9.10 -2.41 2.07
N ASP A 54 9.54 -3.32 2.94
CA ASP A 54 9.83 -3.01 4.35
C ASP A 54 10.79 -1.83 4.47
N ALA A 55 11.91 -1.86 3.73
CA ALA A 55 12.88 -0.76 3.73
C ALA A 55 12.27 0.59 3.35
N LEU A 56 11.34 0.63 2.40
CA LEU A 56 10.62 1.87 2.04
C LEU A 56 9.71 2.33 3.18
N LEU A 57 8.96 1.42 3.80
CA LEU A 57 8.07 1.73 4.92
C LEU A 57 8.85 2.20 6.14
N ALA A 58 9.95 1.53 6.49
CA ALA A 58 10.85 1.92 7.57
C ALA A 58 11.49 3.28 7.30
N ALA A 59 11.96 3.54 6.07
CA ALA A 59 12.53 4.84 5.71
C ALA A 59 11.51 5.99 5.80
N ARG A 60 10.23 5.71 5.55
CA ARG A 60 9.17 6.73 5.49
C ARG A 60 8.44 6.94 6.81
N PHE A 61 8.28 5.89 7.61
CA PHE A 61 7.43 5.85 8.81
C PHE A 61 8.15 5.32 10.06
N GLY A 62 9.41 4.90 9.95
CA GLY A 62 10.22 4.39 11.07
C GLY A 62 10.16 2.88 11.24
N SER A 63 8.99 2.24 11.06
CA SER A 63 8.86 0.79 11.00
C SER A 63 7.59 0.36 10.26
N VAL A 64 7.51 -0.91 9.87
CA VAL A 64 6.30 -1.49 9.29
C VAL A 64 5.17 -1.53 10.32
N GLU A 65 5.44 -1.81 11.60
CA GLU A 65 4.37 -1.80 12.62
C GLU A 65 3.76 -0.40 12.79
N GLN A 66 4.55 0.66 12.60
CA GLN A 66 4.01 2.01 12.64
C GLN A 66 2.98 2.26 11.53
N VAL A 67 3.16 1.66 10.35
CA VAL A 67 2.20 1.76 9.24
C VAL A 67 0.88 1.08 9.60
N PHE A 68 0.93 -0.15 10.13
CA PHE A 68 -0.28 -0.84 10.58
C PHE A 68 -1.01 -0.06 11.70
N LYS A 69 -0.27 0.54 12.64
CA LYS A 69 -0.84 1.40 13.69
C LYS A 69 -1.50 2.65 13.12
N LEU A 70 -0.86 3.34 12.17
CA LEU A 70 -1.41 4.53 11.52
C LEU A 70 -2.69 4.21 10.74
N LEU A 71 -2.75 3.04 10.11
CA LEU A 71 -3.91 2.54 9.38
C LEU A 71 -4.98 1.91 10.28
N LYS A 72 -4.68 1.70 11.57
CA LYS A 72 -5.56 1.04 12.55
C LYS A 72 -6.00 -0.36 12.09
N VAL A 73 -5.09 -1.09 11.47
CA VAL A 73 -5.31 -2.47 11.00
C VAL A 73 -4.44 -3.46 11.79
N THR A 74 -4.84 -4.71 11.81
CA THR A 74 -4.08 -5.81 12.41
C THR A 74 -3.55 -6.69 11.29
N PRO A 75 -2.23 -6.93 11.19
CA PRO A 75 -1.70 -7.81 10.16
C PRO A 75 -2.15 -9.25 10.38
N GLU A 76 -2.43 -9.95 9.29
CA GLU A 76 -2.59 -11.38 9.22
C GLU A 76 -1.20 -12.03 9.21
N ASP A 77 -1.02 -13.06 10.03
CA ASP A 77 0.25 -13.82 10.18
C ASP A 77 0.71 -14.50 8.88
#